data_AF-A0A7Y5DHV6-F1
#
_entry.id   AF-A0A7Y5DHV6-F1
#
_cell.length_a   1.000
_cell.length_b   1.000
_cell.length_c   1.000
_cell.angle_alpha   90.00
_cell.angle_beta   90.00
_cell.angle_gamma   90.00
#
_symmetry.space_group_name_H-M   'P 1'
#
loop_
_entity.id
_entity.type
_entity.pdbx_description
1 polymer ?
#
loop_
_entity_poly.entity_id
_entity_poly.type
_entity_poly.pdbx_seq_one_letter_code
_entity_poly.pdbx_strand_id
1 'polypeptide(L)' 'ELEHAFKFNDAVLRHLTIKTKAAVVVPSAMMKEEKSRSYGGDAAEVAPAPVAAA' A
#
# COMPACT_ATOMS: atom_id res chain seq x y z
N GLU A 1 9.19 16.15 -12.54
CA GLU A 1 9.33 16.19 -11.07
C GLU A 1 9.38 14.82 -10.39
N LEU A 2 8.34 13.98 -10.38
CA LEU A 2 8.31 12.72 -9.60
C LEU A 2 9.45 11.74 -9.91
N GLU A 3 9.75 11.50 -11.19
CA GLU A 3 10.82 10.55 -11.58
C GLU A 3 12.21 11.05 -11.18
N HIS A 4 12.42 12.37 -11.24
CA HIS A 4 13.66 12.98 -10.79
C HIS A 4 13.82 12.84 -9.26
N ALA A 5 12.73 12.99 -8.50
CA ALA A 5 12.75 12.80 -7.05
C ALA A 5 13.09 11.35 -6.65
N PHE A 6 12.57 10.35 -7.37
CA PHE A 6 12.89 8.95 -7.08
C PHE A 6 14.34 8.59 -7.41
N LYS A 7 14.94 9.20 -8.42
CA LYS A 7 16.33 8.91 -8.83
C LYS A 7 17.37 9.23 -7.74
N PHE A 8 17.14 10.27 -6.94
CA PHE A 8 18.10 10.75 -5.94
C PHE A 8 17.68 10.46 -4.50
N ASN A 9 16.63 9.65 -4.30
CA ASN A 9 16.15 9.24 -2.99
C ASN A 9 16.61 7.80 -2.71
N ASP A 10 17.48 7.60 -1.72
CA ASP A 10 18.04 6.28 -1.42
C ASP A 10 17.02 5.29 -0.82
N ALA A 11 15.91 5.79 -0.27
CA ALA A 11 14.85 4.96 0.29
C ALA A 11 14.05 4.23 -0.81
N VAL A 12 14.17 4.68 -2.07
CA VAL A 12 13.44 4.12 -3.21
C VAL A 12 14.39 3.28 -4.07
N LEU A 13 14.30 1.95 -3.95
CA LEU A 13 15.20 1.02 -4.65
C LEU A 13 14.83 0.80 -6.12
N ARG A 14 13.52 0.76 -6.44
CA ARG A 14 12.98 0.55 -7.79
C ARG A 14 11.62 1.22 -7.92
N HIS A 15 11.35 1.85 -9.07
CA HIS A 15 10.04 2.45 -9.36
C HIS A 15 9.56 2.09 -10.77
N LEU A 16 8.24 2.11 -10.96
CA LEU A 16 7.58 1.89 -12.25
C LEU A 16 6.42 2.88 -12.40
N THR A 17 6.40 3.64 -13.49
CA THR A 17 5.32 4.57 -13.83
C THR A 17 4.44 3.95 -14.90
N ILE A 18 3.13 3.83 -14.66
CA ILE A 18 2.16 3.26 -15.62
C ILE A 18 1.08 4.30 -15.94
N LYS A 19 0.78 4.48 -17.24
CA LYS A 19 -0.33 5.33 -17.69
C LYS A 19 -1.64 4.54 -17.66
N THR A 20 -2.64 5.04 -16.94
CA THR A 20 -4.01 4.52 -16.96
C THR A 20 -4.92 5.49 -17.71
N LYS A 21 -6.00 4.97 -18.30
CA LYS A 21 -6.97 5.79 -19.05
C LYS A 21 -7.88 6.61 -18.12
N ALA A 22 -8.13 6.11 -16.92
CA ALA A 22 -8.94 6.73 -15.88
C ALA A 22 -8.38 6.35 -14.50
N ALA A 23 -8.89 7.01 -13.45
CA ALA A 23 -8.53 6.68 -12.08
C ALA A 23 -9.09 5.29 -11.68
N VAL A 24 -8.23 4.42 -11.17
CA VAL A 24 -8.62 3.10 -10.67
C VAL A 24 -8.99 3.24 -9.20
N VAL A 25 -10.27 3.06 -8.88
CA VAL A 25 -10.82 3.21 -7.52
C VAL A 25 -11.23 1.88 -6.87
N VAL A 26 -11.09 0.77 -7.61
CA VAL A 26 -11.40 -0.58 -7.13
C VAL A 26 -10.29 -1.06 -6.19
N PRO A 27 -10.60 -1.80 -5.12
CA PRO A 27 -9.59 -2.42 -4.26
C PRO A 27 -8.57 -3.25 -5.06
N SER A 28 -7.30 -3.19 -4.68
CA SER A 28 -6.25 -3.96 -5.35
C SER A 28 -6.36 -5.46 -5.03
N ALA A 29 -6.06 -6.34 -5.98
CA ALA A 29 -6.00 -7.79 -5.74
C ALA A 29 -4.92 -8.19 -4.71
N MET A 30 -3.94 -7.31 -4.48
CA MET A 30 -2.90 -7.48 -3.45
C MET A 30 -3.40 -7.13 -2.05
N MET A 31 -4.58 -6.52 -1.93
CA MET A 31 -5.25 -6.31 -0.65
C MET A 31 -5.78 -7.67 -0.19
N LYS A 32 -5.00 -8.35 0.67
CA LYS A 32 -5.39 -9.65 1.25
C LYS A 32 -6.70 -9.49 2.02
N GLU A 33 -7.66 -10.36 1.73
CA GLU A 33 -8.87 -10.56 2.53
C GLU A 33 -8.53 -11.19 3.89
N GLU A 34 -7.87 -10.47 4.77
CA GLU A 34 -7.59 -10.95 6.14
C GLU A 34 -8.87 -11.09 6.99
N LYS A 35 -10.05 -10.84 6.43
CA LYS A 35 -11.35 -11.02 7.11
C LYS A 35 -11.98 -12.40 6.91
N SER A 36 -11.50 -13.26 6.00
CA SER A 36 -12.23 -14.48 5.58
C SER A 36 -11.43 -15.80 5.63
N ARG A 37 -10.28 -15.86 6.32
CA ARG A 37 -9.59 -17.13 6.59
C ARG A 37 -9.36 -17.35 8.09
N SER A 38 -10.36 -17.92 8.74
CA SER A 38 -10.22 -18.56 10.05
C SER A 38 -9.57 -19.94 9.89
N TYR A 39 -8.26 -20.07 10.18
CA TYR A 39 -7.69 -21.28 10.78
C TYR A 39 -6.24 -21.04 11.29
N GLY A 40 -6.10 -20.89 12.61
CA GLY A 40 -4.98 -21.37 13.43
C GLY A 40 -3.61 -20.68 13.33
N GLY A 41 -3.26 -19.91 14.38
CA GLY A 41 -1.89 -19.90 14.92
C GLY A 41 -1.04 -18.65 14.64
N ASP A 42 -0.86 -17.88 15.70
CA ASP A 42 0.19 -16.90 16.00
C ASP A 42 0.11 -15.47 15.45
N ALA A 43 0.16 -14.58 16.44
CA ALA A 43 -0.09 -13.17 16.40
C ALA A 43 1.19 -12.38 16.06
N ALA A 44 1.02 -11.33 15.27
CA ALA A 44 1.82 -10.11 15.39
C ALA A 44 0.97 -8.94 14.87
N GLU A 45 0.10 -8.50 15.77
CA GLU A 45 -0.62 -7.24 15.78
C GLU A 45 0.31 -6.05 15.44
N VAL A 46 -0.03 -5.29 14.39
CA VAL A 46 0.42 -3.90 14.24
C VAL A 46 -0.82 -3.05 13.98
N ALA A 47 -1.32 -2.44 15.05
CA ALA A 47 -2.43 -1.51 15.02
C ALA A 47 -2.06 -0.20 14.28
N PRO A 48 -2.91 0.33 13.38
CA PRO A 48 -2.77 1.70 12.91
C PRO A 48 -3.44 2.67 13.90
N ALA A 49 -2.68 3.67 14.34
CA ALA A 49 -3.17 4.77 15.16
C ALA A 49 -4.29 5.56 14.45
N PRO A 50 -5.35 6.01 15.15
CA PRO A 50 -6.43 6.76 14.52
C PRO A 50 -5.98 8.20 14.28
N VAL A 51 -6.17 8.67 13.04
CA VAL A 51 -6.15 10.10 12.70
C VAL A 51 -7.43 10.70 13.27
N ALA A 52 -7.30 11.44 14.36
CA ALA A 52 -8.39 12.24 14.91
C ALA A 52 -8.61 13.48 14.04
N ALA A 53 -9.83 13.62 13.54
CA ALA A 53 -10.37 14.88 13.05
C ALA A 53 -10.57 15.84 14.24
N ALA A 54 -10.09 17.07 14.08
CA ALA A 54 -10.55 18.28 14.75
C ALA A 54 -10.31 19.46 13.79
#